data_AF-A0A843EEV0-F1
#
_entry.id   AF-A0A843EEV0-F1
#
_cell.length_a   1.000
_cell.length_b   1.000
_cell.length_c   1.000
_cell.angle_alpha   90.00
_cell.angle_beta   90.00
_cell.angle_gamma   90.00
#
_symmetry.space_group_name_H-M   'P 1'
#
loop_
_entity.id
_entity.type
_entity.pdbx_description
1 polymer ?
#
loop_
_entity_poly.entity_id
_entity_poly.type
_entity_poly.pdbx_seq_one_letter_code
_entity_poly.pdbx_strand_id
1 'polypeptide(L)' 'NNTAPKAIICLKAEPIIATGAIMSDIPMVDSPSSVEELVNGQMVEVDSDNGKITLL' A
#
# COMPACT_ATOMS: atom_id res chain seq x y z
N ASN A 1 7.73 18.39 -0.83
CA ASN A 1 6.96 18.41 -2.08
C ASN A 1 5.64 17.63 -2.05
N ASN A 2 5.24 16.96 -0.94
CA ASN A 2 3.97 16.21 -0.84
C ASN A 2 3.65 15.28 -2.04
N THR A 3 4.69 14.83 -2.73
CA THR A 3 4.63 13.97 -3.91
C THR A 3 4.74 12.50 -3.55
N ALA A 4 4.89 12.18 -2.27
CA ALA A 4 4.91 10.81 -1.80
C ALA A 4 3.49 10.22 -1.83
N PRO A 5 3.35 8.92 -2.11
CA PRO A 5 2.06 8.25 -2.03
C PRO A 5 1.56 8.23 -0.58
N LYS A 6 0.24 8.18 -0.40
CA LYS A 6 -0.37 8.04 0.93
C LYS A 6 -0.25 6.64 1.50
N ALA A 7 -0.16 5.63 0.64
CA ALA A 7 0.00 4.22 0.99
C ALA A 7 0.62 3.47 -0.19
N ILE A 8 1.25 2.33 0.09
CA ILE A 8 1.85 1.45 -0.92
C ILE A 8 1.20 0.07 -0.80
N ILE A 9 0.72 -0.46 -1.92
CA ILE A 9 0.26 -1.85 -2.01
C ILE A 9 1.16 -2.56 -3.00
N CYS A 10 1.75 -3.68 -2.60
CA CYS A 10 2.61 -4.47 -3.47
C CYS A 10 2.27 -5.95 -3.37
N LEU A 11 2.11 -6.61 -4.53
CA LEU A 11 1.98 -8.07 -4.61
C LEU A 11 3.24 -8.79 -4.11
N LYS A 12 4.40 -8.16 -4.29
CA LYS A 12 5.68 -8.65 -3.81
C LYS A 12 6.62 -7.46 -3.60
N ALA A 13 6.81 -7.06 -2.35
CA ALA A 13 7.73 -6.01 -1.98
C ALA A 13 9.19 -6.45 -2.11
N GLU A 14 10.04 -5.58 -2.66
CA GLU A 14 11.48 -5.71 -2.46
C GLU A 14 11.88 -5.11 -1.10
N PRO A 15 12.89 -5.68 -0.41
CA PRO A 15 13.32 -5.19 0.91
C PRO A 15 13.66 -3.69 0.95
N ILE A 16 14.20 -3.15 -0.16
CA ILE A 16 14.53 -1.73 -0.28
C ILE A 16 13.28 -0.83 -0.25
N ILE A 17 12.17 -1.28 -0.85
CA ILE A 17 10.90 -0.55 -0.86
C ILE A 17 10.28 -0.57 0.53
N ALA A 18 10.28 -1.73 1.20
CA ALA A 18 9.80 -1.85 2.58
C ALA A 18 10.57 -0.93 3.53
N THR A 19 11.90 -0.89 3.40
CA THR A 19 12.76 -0.01 4.21
C THR A 19 12.40 1.46 3.97
N GLY A 20 12.22 1.86 2.70
CA GLY A 20 11.82 3.22 2.35
C GLY A 20 10.44 3.60 2.89
N ALA A 21 9.48 2.68 2.85
CA ALA A 21 8.13 2.89 3.37
C ALA A 21 8.14 3.10 4.90
N ILE A 22 8.86 2.24 5.62
CA ILE A 22 9.04 2.35 7.08
C ILE A 22 9.70 3.68 7.46
N MET A 23 10.79 4.06 6.77
CA MET A 23 11.51 5.31 7.06
C MET A 23 10.69 6.56 6.75
N SER A 24 9.70 6.45 5.86
CA SER A 24 8.88 7.57 5.41
C SER A 24 7.52 7.62 6.11
N ASP A 25 7.27 6.76 7.10
CA ASP A 25 5.95 6.54 7.72
C ASP A 25 4.83 6.35 6.69
N ILE A 26 5.14 5.67 5.58
CA ILE A 26 4.17 5.36 4.53
C ILE A 26 3.58 3.98 4.81
N PRO A 27 2.27 3.86 5.07
CA PRO A 27 1.63 2.58 5.29
C PRO A 27 1.76 1.70 4.05
N MET A 28 2.25 0.46 4.26
CA MET A 28 2.52 -0.49 3.19
C MET A 28 1.84 -1.83 3.47
N VAL A 29 1.14 -2.36 2.47
CA VAL A 29 0.60 -3.72 2.48
C VAL A 29 1.38 -4.55 1.46
N ASP A 30 2.00 -5.62 1.94
CA ASP A 30 2.74 -6.59 1.12
C ASP A 30 1.95 -7.89 0.97
N SER A 31 2.02 -8.48 -0.22
CA SER A 31 1.39 -9.75 -0.59
C SER A 31 -0.11 -9.86 -0.27
N PRO A 32 -0.95 -8.88 -0.67
CA PRO A 32 -2.41 -9.00 -0.52
C PRO A 32 -2.96 -10.17 -1.36
N SER A 33 -4.06 -10.77 -0.90
CA SER A 33 -4.68 -11.93 -1.57
C SER A 33 -5.21 -11.65 -2.97
N SER A 34 -5.62 -10.41 -3.24
CA SER A 34 -6.00 -9.93 -4.57
C SER A 34 -5.81 -8.43 -4.67
N VAL A 35 -5.38 -7.97 -5.85
CA VAL A 35 -5.32 -6.55 -6.24
C VAL A 35 -6.12 -6.28 -7.52
N GLU A 36 -6.74 -7.30 -8.09
CA GLU A 36 -7.43 -7.22 -9.39
C GLU A 36 -8.68 -6.33 -9.34
N GLU A 37 -9.29 -6.21 -8.16
CA GLU A 37 -10.44 -5.35 -7.92
C GLU A 37 -10.06 -3.86 -7.78
N LEU A 38 -8.77 -3.54 -7.66
CA LEU A 38 -8.30 -2.16 -7.53
C LEU A 38 -8.27 -1.48 -8.91
N VAL A 39 -9.17 -0.53 -9.12
CA VAL A 39 -9.27 0.23 -10.37
C VAL A 39 -8.80 1.67 -10.18
N ASN A 40 -8.11 2.23 -11.18
CA ASN A 40 -7.70 3.63 -11.16
C ASN A 40 -8.91 4.57 -11.00
N GLY A 41 -8.79 5.53 -10.09
CA GLY A 41 -9.86 6.48 -9.74
C GLY A 41 -10.81 6.00 -8.64
N GLN A 42 -10.66 4.76 -8.18
CA GLN A 42 -11.40 4.24 -7.03
C GLN A 42 -10.75 4.67 -5.72
N MET A 43 -11.59 4.89 -4.70
CA MET A 43 -11.14 5.17 -3.35
C MET A 43 -10.95 3.85 -2.61
N VAL A 44 -9.82 3.72 -1.93
CA VAL A 44 -9.45 2.51 -1.20
C VAL A 44 -8.88 2.88 0.15
N GLU A 45 -9.25 2.12 1.15
CA GLU A 45 -8.71 2.22 2.50
C GLU A 45 -7.63 1.15 2.68
N VAL A 46 -6.46 1.57 3.14
CA VAL A 46 -5.30 0.71 3.33
C VAL A 46 -4.97 0.67 4.81
N ASP A 47 -5.13 -0.50 5.40
CA ASP A 47 -4.81 -0.78 6.80
C ASP A 47 -3.50 -1.58 6.86
N SER A 48 -2.40 -0.88 7.14
CA SER A 48 -1.08 -1.48 7.29
C SER A 48 -0.91 -2.26 8.59
N ASP A 49 -1.73 -2.02 9.61
CA ASP A 49 -1.63 -2.70 10.90
C ASP A 49 -2.20 -4.12 10.82
N ASN A 50 -3.31 -4.28 10.09
CA ASN A 50 -3.95 -5.58 9.84
C ASN A 50 -3.60 -6.19 8.47
N GLY A 51 -2.87 -5.47 7.62
CA GLY A 51 -2.52 -5.90 6.26
C GLY A 51 -3.75 -6.05 5.35
N LYS A 52 -4.76 -5.19 5.54
CA LYS A 52 -6.03 -5.26 4.81
C LYS A 52 -6.21 -4.08 3.86
N ILE A 53 -6.95 -4.35 2.79
CA ILE A 53 -7.33 -3.36 1.80
C ILE A 53 -8.85 -3.43 1.67
N THR A 54 -9.52 -2.29 1.78
CA THR A 54 -10.98 -2.19 1.68
C THR A 54 -11.33 -1.22 0.56
N LEU A 55 -12.24 -1.62 -0.33
CA LEU A 55 -12.76 -0.76 -1.39
C LEU A 55 -13.88 0.13 -0.82
N LEU A 56 -13.88 1.42 -1.16
CA LEU A 56 -14.91 2.40 -0.78
C LEU A 56 -15.90 2.67 -1.91
#